data_AF-A0A2I3T2S7-F1
#
_entry.id   AF-A0A2I3T2S7-F1
#
_cell.length_a   1.000
_cell.length_b   1.000
_cell.length_c   1.000
_cell.angle_alpha   90.00
_cell.angle_beta   90.00
_cell.angle_gamma   90.00
#
_symmetry.space_group_name_H-M   'P 1'
#
loop_
_entity.id
_entity.type
_entity.pdbx_description
1 polymer ?
#
loop_
_entity_poly.entity_id
_entity_poly.type
_entity_poly.pdbx_seq_one_letter_code
_entity_poly.pdbx_strand_id
1 'polypeptide(L)'
;MSSFVEPPDIVKKLSWVENYWPDDALLAKPKVTKYCLICVKDSYTDFHIDSGGASAWYHVLKGEKTFYLISAGGLPLTTARCSLLTRSTNATSLRSQSPAFSSWLGSL
;
A
#
# COMPACT_ATOMS: atom_id res chain seq x y z
N MET A 1 -13.34 -13.14 -7.16
CA MET A 1 -13.03 -11.69 -7.03
C MET A 1 -11.63 -11.30 -7.51
N SER A 2 -10.61 -12.17 -7.46
CA SER A 2 -9.22 -11.83 -7.84
C SER A 2 -9.03 -11.34 -9.28
N SER A 3 -9.86 -11.83 -10.23
CA SER A 3 -9.78 -11.59 -11.68
C SER A 3 -10.25 -10.21 -12.14
N PHE A 4 -11.07 -9.49 -11.37
CA PHE A 4 -11.67 -8.23 -11.82
C PHE A 4 -10.71 -7.03 -11.78
N VAL A 5 -9.63 -7.11 -11.00
CA VAL A 5 -8.66 -6.02 -10.88
C VAL A 5 -7.25 -6.60 -10.68
N GLU A 6 -6.34 -6.15 -11.52
CA GLU A 6 -4.92 -6.52 -11.53
C GLU A 6 -4.03 -5.45 -10.87
N PRO A 7 -2.92 -5.84 -10.22
CA PRO A 7 -1.88 -4.88 -9.85
C PRO A 7 -1.16 -4.38 -11.11
N PRO A 8 -0.83 -3.08 -11.20
CA PRO A 8 -0.02 -2.56 -12.30
C PRO A 8 1.35 -3.21 -12.41
N ASP A 9 1.87 -3.21 -13.62
CA ASP A 9 3.02 -4.03 -13.99
C ASP A 9 4.29 -3.70 -13.21
N ILE A 10 4.45 -2.47 -12.73
CA ILE A 10 5.58 -2.10 -11.86
C ILE A 10 5.54 -2.85 -10.52
N VAL A 11 4.37 -3.05 -9.91
CA VAL A 11 4.24 -3.83 -8.66
C VAL A 11 4.36 -5.32 -8.94
N LYS A 12 3.91 -5.81 -10.10
CA LYS A 12 4.19 -7.20 -10.53
C LYS A 12 5.71 -7.44 -10.67
N LYS A 13 6.43 -6.52 -11.32
CA LYS A 13 7.89 -6.59 -11.54
C LYS A 13 8.72 -6.46 -10.26
N LEU A 14 8.26 -5.69 -9.28
CA LEU A 14 8.98 -5.46 -8.02
C LEU A 14 8.58 -6.42 -6.88
N SER A 15 7.44 -7.10 -6.96
CA SER A 15 6.94 -7.96 -5.88
C SER A 15 7.83 -9.18 -5.65
N TRP A 16 8.46 -9.27 -4.47
CA TRP A 16 9.21 -10.47 -4.10
C TRP A 16 8.32 -11.71 -4.01
N VAL A 17 7.07 -11.54 -3.58
CA VAL A 17 6.09 -12.63 -3.45
C VAL A 17 5.69 -13.21 -4.80
N GLU A 18 5.73 -12.43 -5.89
CA GLU A 18 5.41 -12.94 -7.23
C GLU A 18 6.63 -13.44 -8.00
N ASN A 19 7.83 -12.88 -7.78
CA ASN A 19 9.02 -13.22 -8.57
C ASN A 19 9.99 -14.20 -7.89
N TYR A 20 9.97 -14.31 -6.55
CA TYR A 20 10.98 -15.05 -5.79
C TYR A 20 10.41 -15.96 -4.68
N TRP A 21 9.08 -16.07 -4.54
CA TRP A 21 8.50 -17.02 -3.58
C TRP A 21 8.56 -18.46 -4.14
N PRO A 22 9.18 -19.44 -3.45
CA PRO A 22 9.29 -20.80 -3.95
C PRO A 22 7.94 -21.54 -3.94
N ASP A 23 7.69 -22.35 -4.96
CA ASP A 23 6.48 -23.19 -5.06
C ASP A 23 6.53 -24.40 -4.09
N ASP A 24 7.75 -24.85 -3.72
CA ASP A 24 8.03 -25.93 -2.76
C ASP A 24 8.20 -25.42 -1.32
N ALA A 25 7.87 -24.14 -1.05
CA ALA A 25 7.95 -23.57 0.28
C ALA A 25 7.06 -24.31 1.29
N LEU A 26 7.66 -24.74 2.40
CA LEU A 26 6.93 -25.27 3.57
C LEU A 26 5.96 -24.24 4.19
N LEU A 27 6.16 -22.95 3.90
CA LEU A 27 5.31 -21.85 4.32
C LEU A 27 4.42 -21.39 3.16
N ALA A 28 3.14 -21.17 3.44
CA ALA A 28 2.17 -20.73 2.44
C ALA A 28 2.51 -19.35 1.86
N LYS A 29 2.40 -19.20 0.53
CA LYS A 29 2.61 -17.93 -0.18
C LYS A 29 1.76 -16.78 0.41
N PRO A 30 2.36 -15.63 0.79
CA PRO A 30 1.65 -14.52 1.41
C PRO A 30 0.50 -13.95 0.56
N LYS A 31 -0.71 -13.95 1.09
CA LYS A 31 -1.93 -13.46 0.39
C LYS A 31 -2.20 -11.97 0.66
N VAL A 32 -1.21 -11.13 0.41
CA VAL A 32 -1.20 -9.69 0.79
C VAL A 32 -1.19 -8.73 -0.41
N THR A 33 -1.40 -9.22 -1.64
CA THR A 33 -1.22 -8.42 -2.87
C THR A 33 -2.48 -7.69 -3.35
N LYS A 34 -3.68 -8.11 -2.92
CA LYS A 34 -4.98 -7.61 -3.40
C LYS A 34 -5.98 -7.44 -2.25
N TYR A 35 -6.21 -6.20 -1.83
CA TYR A 35 -7.23 -5.84 -0.83
C TYR A 35 -8.43 -5.13 -1.46
N CYS A 36 -9.57 -5.18 -0.77
CA CYS A 36 -10.74 -4.36 -1.03
C CYS A 36 -11.16 -3.75 0.32
N LEU A 37 -10.95 -2.45 0.53
CA LEU A 37 -11.28 -1.78 1.79
C LEU A 37 -12.54 -0.94 1.60
N ILE A 38 -13.57 -1.15 2.42
CA ILE A 38 -14.79 -0.33 2.38
C ILE A 38 -14.81 0.61 3.60
N CYS A 39 -14.77 1.91 3.35
CA CYS A 39 -14.80 2.95 4.39
C CYS A 39 -16.11 3.75 4.28
N VAL A 40 -16.68 4.16 5.41
CA VAL A 40 -17.79 5.14 5.46
C VAL A 40 -17.24 6.57 5.53
N LYS A 41 -18.10 7.57 5.36
CA LYS A 41 -17.74 8.97 5.61
C LYS A 41 -17.24 9.16 7.06
N ASP A 42 -16.23 9.99 7.21
CA ASP A 42 -15.52 10.32 8.45
C ASP A 42 -14.84 9.12 9.15
N SER A 43 -14.62 8.01 8.43
CA SER A 43 -13.74 6.93 8.91
C SER A 43 -12.29 7.43 9.05
N TYR A 44 -11.64 7.06 10.15
CA TYR A 44 -10.25 7.40 10.47
C TYR A 44 -9.43 6.11 10.62
N THR A 45 -8.20 6.11 10.11
CA THR A 45 -7.19 5.08 10.40
C THR A 45 -5.93 5.79 10.87
N ASP A 46 -5.49 5.47 12.08
CA ASP A 46 -4.36 6.16 12.71
C ASP A 46 -3.03 5.89 11.99
N PHE A 47 -2.03 6.74 12.25
CA PHE A 47 -0.70 6.62 11.68
C PHE A 47 -0.03 5.26 12.02
N HIS A 48 0.23 4.44 11.01
CA HIS A 48 0.87 3.12 11.11
C HIS A 48 1.91 2.93 10.01
N ILE A 49 2.88 2.04 10.22
CA ILE A 49 3.76 1.54 9.16
C ILE A 49 3.12 0.27 8.58
N ASP A 50 3.14 0.09 7.27
CA ASP A 50 2.65 -1.14 6.63
C ASP A 50 3.41 -2.37 7.12
N SER A 51 2.70 -3.50 7.25
CA SER A 51 3.25 -4.72 7.85
C SER A 51 4.48 -5.22 7.10
N GLY A 52 5.57 -5.46 7.84
CA GLY A 52 6.87 -5.85 7.27
C GLY A 52 7.61 -4.73 6.53
N GLY A 53 7.20 -3.47 6.66
CA GLY A 53 7.76 -2.35 5.91
C GLY A 53 7.42 -2.40 4.41
N ALA A 54 6.36 -3.12 4.05
CA ALA A 54 5.97 -3.34 2.66
C ALA A 54 5.58 -2.03 1.96
N SER A 55 5.93 -1.89 0.68
CA SER A 55 5.40 -0.81 -0.16
C SER A 55 3.94 -1.08 -0.53
N ALA A 56 3.02 -0.19 -0.15
CA ALA A 56 1.59 -0.33 -0.40
C ALA A 56 1.10 0.40 -1.67
N TRP A 57 -0.07 -0.01 -2.17
CA TRP A 57 -0.74 0.58 -3.33
C TRP A 57 -2.19 1.05 -2.95
N TYR A 58 -2.65 2.27 -3.32
CA TYR A 58 -4.07 2.79 -3.15
C TYR A 58 -4.79 3.44 -4.37
N HIS A 59 -5.77 2.77 -4.99
CA HIS A 59 -6.62 3.28 -6.08
C HIS A 59 -8.04 3.46 -5.56
N VAL A 60 -8.51 4.70 -5.60
CA VAL A 60 -9.84 5.12 -5.17
C VAL A 60 -10.81 4.91 -6.33
N LEU A 61 -11.71 3.93 -6.22
CA LEU A 61 -12.69 3.63 -7.27
C LEU A 61 -13.84 4.66 -7.30
N LYS A 62 -14.29 5.12 -6.12
CA LYS A 62 -15.38 6.09 -5.97
C LYS A 62 -15.31 6.72 -4.57
N GLY A 63 -15.31 8.05 -4.49
CA GLY A 63 -15.16 8.79 -3.23
C GLY A 63 -13.79 9.45 -3.15
N GLU A 64 -13.29 9.67 -1.93
CA GLU A 64 -12.05 10.39 -1.67
C GLU A 64 -11.40 9.88 -0.37
N LYS A 65 -10.07 9.85 -0.35
CA LYS A 65 -9.24 9.46 0.79
C LYS A 65 -8.07 10.42 0.91
N THR A 66 -8.06 11.25 1.95
CA THR A 66 -6.91 12.09 2.28
C THR A 66 -5.83 11.22 2.92
N PHE A 67 -4.56 11.38 2.51
CA PHE A 67 -3.41 10.71 3.11
C PHE A 67 -2.46 11.75 3.72
N TYR A 68 -2.03 11.57 4.97
CA TYR A 68 -1.02 12.43 5.60
C TYR A 68 0.26 11.62 5.83
N LEU A 69 1.21 11.76 4.91
CA LEU A 69 2.48 11.03 4.87
C LEU A 69 3.55 11.70 5.73
N ILE A 70 4.35 10.90 6.41
CA ILE A 70 5.57 11.33 7.11
C ILE A 70 6.76 10.60 6.45
N SER A 71 7.92 11.27 6.38
CA SER A 71 9.14 10.67 5.83
C SER A 71 9.91 9.92 6.91
N ALA A 72 10.48 8.76 6.55
CA ALA A 72 11.34 7.96 7.44
C ALA A 72 12.77 8.54 7.62
N GLY A 73 13.06 9.73 7.08
CA GLY A 73 14.39 10.33 7.10
C GLY A 73 14.87 10.72 8.50
N GLY A 74 15.87 9.99 9.02
CA GLY A 74 16.75 10.44 10.12
C GLY A 74 16.17 10.44 11.54
N LEU A 75 14.87 10.18 11.71
CA LEU A 75 14.25 10.04 13.04
C LEU A 75 14.49 8.62 13.60
N PRO A 76 14.53 8.45 14.94
CA PRO A 76 14.62 7.13 15.56
C PRO A 76 13.52 6.18 15.05
N LEU A 77 13.78 4.87 15.03
CA LEU A 77 12.83 3.87 14.47
C LEU A 77 11.44 3.86 15.15
N THR A 78 11.31 4.43 16.35
CA THR A 78 10.04 4.71 17.04
C THR A 78 9.15 5.72 16.30
N THR A 79 9.76 6.52 15.41
CA THR A 79 9.19 7.71 14.78
C THR A 79 9.38 7.70 13.25
N ALA A 80 10.04 6.67 12.69
CA ALA A 80 10.20 6.41 11.26
C ALA A 80 8.88 5.96 10.60
N ARG A 81 7.86 6.80 10.72
CA ARG A 81 6.50 6.58 10.24
C ARG A 81 6.42 6.90 8.75
N CYS A 82 6.49 5.89 7.87
CA CYS A 82 5.83 6.00 6.57
C CYS A 82 4.32 5.81 6.81
N SER A 83 3.69 6.82 7.40
CA SER A 83 2.35 6.66 7.96
C SER A 83 1.27 7.10 7.00
N LEU A 84 0.31 6.23 6.76
CA LEU A 84 -0.88 6.52 5.96
C LEU A 84 -2.05 6.85 6.90
N LEU A 85 -2.01 8.03 7.55
CA LEU A 85 -3.21 8.55 8.21
C LEU A 85 -4.26 8.79 7.15
N THR A 86 -5.45 8.20 7.30
CA THR A 86 -6.52 8.40 6.32
C THR A 86 -7.86 8.77 6.90
N ARG A 87 -8.42 9.87 6.37
CA ARG A 87 -9.82 10.25 6.51
C ARG A 87 -10.55 9.94 5.20
N SER A 88 -11.63 9.17 5.31
CA SER A 88 -12.58 8.92 4.22
C SER A 88 -13.66 10.00 4.25
N THR A 89 -13.82 10.82 3.21
CA THR A 89 -14.83 11.91 3.21
C THR A 89 -16.19 11.46 2.65
N ASN A 90 -16.25 10.33 1.94
CA ASN A 90 -17.45 9.70 1.40
C ASN A 90 -17.29 8.18 1.26
N ALA A 91 -18.39 7.42 1.25
CA ALA A 91 -18.36 5.96 1.28
C ALA A 91 -17.65 5.35 0.04
N THR A 92 -16.59 4.57 0.27
CA THR A 92 -15.60 4.21 -0.76
C THR A 92 -15.22 2.73 -0.67
N SER A 93 -15.18 2.04 -1.83
CA SER A 93 -14.43 0.78 -2.02
C SER A 93 -13.05 1.10 -2.59
N LEU A 94 -11.99 0.69 -1.88
CA LEU A 94 -10.59 0.93 -2.22
C LEU A 94 -9.96 -0.35 -2.74
N ARG A 95 -9.35 -0.27 -3.92
CA ARG A 95 -8.23 -1.13 -4.29
C ARG A 95 -7.00 -0.24 -4.33
N SER A 96 -6.12 -0.38 -5.33
CA SER A 96 -4.72 -0.06 -5.11
C SER A 96 -3.99 0.63 -6.30
N GLN A 97 -3.12 1.62 -6.02
CA GLN A 97 -2.04 2.34 -6.75
C GLN A 97 -1.57 3.62 -5.99
N SER A 98 -0.48 3.61 -5.20
CA SER A 98 0.10 4.86 -4.63
C SER A 98 1.29 5.33 -5.49
N PRO A 99 1.27 6.57 -6.03
CA PRO A 99 2.37 7.09 -6.83
C PRO A 99 3.36 7.89 -5.96
N ALA A 100 4.46 7.26 -5.57
CA ALA A 100 5.62 7.93 -4.95
C ALA A 100 6.93 7.45 -5.60
N PHE A 101 7.05 7.64 -6.91
CA PHE A 101 8.19 7.15 -7.72
C PHE A 101 8.99 8.26 -8.43
N SER A 102 8.65 9.54 -8.22
CA SER A 102 9.19 10.66 -8.99
C SER A 102 10.39 11.39 -8.37
N SER A 103 10.93 10.94 -7.22
CA SER A 103 12.02 11.63 -6.52
C SER A 103 13.31 10.83 -6.33
N TRP A 104 13.35 9.52 -6.65
CA TRP A 104 14.53 8.68 -6.39
C TRP A 104 15.41 8.41 -7.62
N LEU A 105 14.88 8.59 -8.83
CA LEU A 105 15.64 8.44 -10.10
C LEU A 105 16.40 9.71 -10.54
N GLY A 106 16.36 10.78 -9.74
CA GLY A 106 17.05 12.05 -10.03
C GLY A 106 18.43 12.19 -9.36
N SER A 107 19.03 11.10 -8.89
CA SER A 107 20.32 11.11 -8.16
C SER A 107 21.16 9.85 -8.40
N LEU A 108 21.05 9.28 -9.61
CA LEU A 108 21.96 8.29 -10.19
C LEU A 108 22.46 8.82 -11.54
#